data_AF-A0A922MPA5-F1
#
_entry.id   AF-A0A922MPA5-F1
#
_cell.length_a   1.000
_cell.length_b   1.000
_cell.length_c   1.000
_cell.angle_alpha   90.00
_cell.angle_beta   90.00
_cell.angle_gamma   90.00
#
_symmetry.space_group_name_H-M   'P 1'
#
loop_
_entity.id
_entity.type
_entity.pdbx_description
1 polymer ?
#
loop_
_entity_poly.entity_id
_entity_poly.type
_entity_poly.pdbx_seq_one_letter_code
_entity_poly.pdbx_strand_id
1 'polypeptide(L)'
;MIAVLLSLVVLFFSIWLLIRWRKVKSYWLERGVPHYPPHPILGSLTFLQRENPSIWMRRVYNDFKAPYVGMWQFWRPALVVNSPEIARRILVKDADVFRNRFLSSGKSDPIGALNKICTDFTTDVIGESAFGITSNSLADGDSIMRRVTREFQAFNLHRGLSWSSIFFFPELVDIFRFSFFPKDTMKLLRKIFRTVVEQRGGYDKDIKDARDLLDALLKIKKEADMENEAQAAVFLLGGFDTSGAALTWTMYELAWNPRYQERLYEDILNLKRKIGNRGFDSTVLTEIGYLDCVIKGMRFAFQTLRQALAEVLLKYEIKVIPDTPKPSEIEIEKNGMFYMPSGKMSVHFVKRDNEFVS
;
A
#
# COMPACT_ATOMS: atom_id res chain seq x y z
N MET A 1 -35.72 21.34 -28.72
CA MET A 1 -34.92 22.10 -27.73
C MET A 1 -33.98 21.22 -26.92
N ILE A 2 -34.47 20.19 -26.21
CA ILE A 2 -33.63 19.29 -25.38
C ILE A 2 -32.54 18.56 -26.19
N ALA A 3 -32.87 18.01 -27.36
CA ALA A 3 -31.91 17.31 -28.21
C ALA A 3 -30.77 18.22 -28.72
N VAL A 4 -31.09 19.48 -29.02
CA VAL A 4 -30.09 20.49 -29.44
C VAL A 4 -29.19 20.89 -28.27
N LEU A 5 -29.74 20.98 -27.07
CA LEU A 5 -28.98 21.29 -25.86
C LEU A 5 -28.03 20.13 -25.50
N LEU A 6 -28.50 18.89 -25.62
CA LEU A 6 -27.68 17.69 -25.45
C LEU A 6 -26.57 17.59 -26.50
N SER A 7 -26.85 17.88 -27.78
CA SER A 7 -25.83 17.84 -28.83
C SER A 7 -24.76 18.91 -28.62
N LEU A 8 -25.14 20.12 -28.18
CA LEU A 8 -24.19 21.18 -27.82
C LEU A 8 -23.30 20.77 -26.64
N VAL A 9 -23.87 20.17 -25.59
CA VAL A 9 -23.08 19.67 -24.44
C VAL A 9 -22.08 18.59 -24.89
N VAL A 10 -22.50 17.65 -25.73
CA VAL A 10 -21.61 16.61 -26.28
C VAL A 10 -20.51 17.24 -27.14
N LEU A 11 -20.82 18.25 -27.94
CA LEU A 11 -19.85 18.96 -28.76
C LEU A 11 -18.80 19.70 -27.90
N PHE A 12 -19.24 20.49 -26.91
CA PHE A 12 -18.33 21.19 -26.00
C PHE A 12 -17.46 20.22 -25.21
N PHE A 13 -18.05 19.13 -24.72
CA PHE A 13 -17.31 18.07 -24.03
C PHE A 13 -16.26 17.43 -24.94
N SER A 14 -16.62 17.14 -26.20
CA SER A 14 -15.70 16.55 -27.19
C SER A 14 -14.54 17.48 -27.53
N ILE A 15 -14.81 18.78 -27.73
CA ILE A 15 -13.78 19.80 -27.96
C ILE A 15 -12.86 19.92 -26.75
N TRP A 16 -13.42 19.99 -25.54
CA TRP A 16 -12.65 20.02 -24.31
C TRP A 16 -11.75 18.78 -24.17
N LEU A 17 -12.28 17.60 -24.48
CA LEU A 17 -11.56 16.33 -24.41
C LEU A 17 -10.41 16.28 -25.42
N LEU A 18 -10.61 16.77 -26.64
CA LEU A 18 -9.55 16.89 -27.65
C LEU A 18 -8.45 17.87 -27.22
N ILE A 19 -8.81 19.04 -26.70
CA ILE A 19 -7.84 20.02 -26.18
C ILE A 19 -7.05 19.42 -25.01
N ARG A 20 -7.75 18.76 -24.08
CA ARG A 20 -7.12 18.11 -22.92
C ARG A 20 -6.17 17.00 -23.35
N TRP A 21 -6.57 16.17 -24.31
CA TRP A 21 -5.74 15.10 -24.85
C TRP A 21 -4.46 15.64 -25.50
N ARG A 22 -4.56 16.72 -26.29
CA ARG A 22 -3.38 17.37 -26.89
C ARG A 22 -2.40 17.84 -25.81
N LYS A 23 -2.88 18.48 -24.75
CA LYS A 23 -2.06 18.90 -23.60
C LYS A 23 -1.40 17.74 -22.88
N VAL A 24 -2.12 16.64 -22.66
CA VAL A 24 -1.57 15.44 -22.00
C VAL A 24 -0.43 14.86 -22.83
N LYS A 25 -0.62 14.75 -24.16
CA LYS A 25 0.38 14.21 -25.08
C LYS A 25 1.63 15.10 -25.18
N SER A 26 1.48 16.42 -25.16
CA SER A 26 2.61 17.35 -25.32
C SER A 26 3.38 17.63 -24.02
N TYR A 27 2.79 17.37 -22.84
CA TYR A 27 3.33 17.78 -21.54
C TYR A 27 4.81 17.40 -21.32
N TRP A 28 5.17 16.12 -21.50
CA TRP A 28 6.53 15.64 -21.30
C TRP A 28 7.45 15.98 -22.48
N LEU A 29 6.88 16.04 -23.69
CA LEU A 29 7.60 16.43 -24.91
C LEU A 29 8.12 17.87 -24.81
N GLU A 30 7.27 18.81 -24.39
CA GLU A 30 7.61 20.23 -24.18
C GLU A 30 8.68 20.43 -23.09
N ARG A 31 8.81 19.50 -22.15
CA ARG A 31 9.77 19.54 -21.04
C ARG A 31 11.06 18.78 -21.33
N GLY A 32 11.19 18.20 -22.52
CA GLY A 32 12.36 17.39 -22.90
C GLY A 32 12.54 16.15 -22.04
N VAL A 33 11.47 15.63 -21.42
CA VAL A 33 11.55 14.44 -20.55
C VAL A 33 11.29 13.19 -21.39
N PRO A 34 12.20 12.20 -21.41
CA PRO A 34 11.98 10.93 -22.11
C PRO A 34 10.76 10.20 -21.56
N HIS A 35 9.91 9.65 -22.42
CA HIS A 35 8.67 8.99 -22.01
C HIS A 35 8.10 8.09 -23.11
N TYR A 36 7.24 7.14 -22.73
CA TYR A 36 6.45 6.35 -23.67
C TYR A 36 5.19 7.09 -24.13
N PRO A 37 4.73 6.96 -25.38
CA PRO A 37 3.46 7.55 -25.80
C PRO A 37 2.30 7.15 -24.87
N PRO A 38 1.50 8.10 -24.35
CA PRO A 38 0.42 7.77 -23.43
C PRO A 38 -0.72 7.08 -24.17
N HIS A 39 -1.39 6.13 -23.52
CA HIS A 39 -2.69 5.63 -23.97
C HIS A 39 -3.80 6.69 -23.74
N PRO A 40 -4.78 6.83 -24.65
CA PRO A 40 -5.85 7.84 -24.57
C PRO A 40 -6.64 7.91 -23.27
N ILE A 41 -6.71 6.82 -22.52
CA ILE A 41 -7.47 6.74 -21.25
C ILE A 41 -6.53 6.41 -20.08
N LEU A 42 -5.85 5.26 -20.16
CA LEU A 42 -5.00 4.74 -19.09
C LEU A 42 -3.61 5.39 -18.98
N GLY A 43 -3.22 6.28 -19.90
CA GLY A 43 -1.87 6.83 -19.91
C GLY A 43 -0.81 5.73 -20.05
N SER A 44 0.14 5.67 -19.13
CA SER A 44 1.17 4.62 -19.08
C SER A 44 0.73 3.38 -18.30
N LEU A 45 -0.46 3.36 -17.69
CA LEU A 45 -0.94 2.27 -16.83
C LEU A 45 -1.53 1.07 -17.58
N THR A 46 -1.28 0.96 -18.89
CA THR A 46 -1.72 -0.18 -19.71
C THR A 46 -1.16 -1.52 -19.23
N PHE A 47 -0.07 -1.50 -18.45
CA PHE A 47 0.53 -2.68 -17.85
C PHE A 47 -0.31 -3.30 -16.72
N LEU A 48 -1.16 -2.54 -16.01
CA LEU A 48 -1.81 -3.01 -14.77
C LEU A 48 -2.63 -4.29 -14.92
N GLN A 49 -3.13 -4.60 -16.12
CA GLN A 49 -3.89 -5.83 -16.42
C GLN A 49 -3.10 -6.85 -17.25
N ARG A 50 -1.86 -6.53 -17.63
CA ARG A 50 -1.07 -7.31 -18.59
C ARG A 50 0.21 -7.86 -17.99
N GLU A 51 0.84 -7.14 -17.07
CA GLU A 51 2.10 -7.52 -16.46
C GLU A 51 2.29 -6.90 -15.08
N ASN A 52 3.20 -7.48 -14.31
CA ASN A 52 3.50 -6.97 -12.98
C ASN A 52 4.14 -5.56 -13.06
N PRO A 53 3.74 -4.59 -12.20
CA PRO A 53 4.31 -3.24 -12.18
C PRO A 53 5.84 -3.19 -12.09
N SER A 54 6.45 -4.15 -11.38
CA SER A 54 7.91 -4.22 -11.23
C SER A 54 8.62 -4.62 -12.52
N ILE A 55 8.01 -5.48 -13.34
CA ILE A 55 8.52 -5.86 -14.66
C ILE A 55 8.45 -4.66 -15.60
N TRP A 56 7.33 -3.94 -15.60
CA TRP A 56 7.17 -2.72 -16.38
C TRP A 56 8.20 -1.65 -15.98
N MET A 57 8.43 -1.44 -14.67
CA MET A 57 9.45 -0.52 -14.17
C MET A 57 10.87 -0.92 -14.62
N ARG A 58 11.22 -2.21 -14.56
CA ARG A 58 12.52 -2.70 -15.04
C ARG A 58 12.70 -2.45 -16.54
N ARG A 59 11.65 -2.67 -17.34
CA ARG A 59 11.66 -2.37 -18.78
C ARG A 59 11.91 -0.88 -19.02
N VAL A 60 11.12 -0.01 -18.37
CA VAL A 60 11.28 1.45 -18.46
C VAL A 60 12.70 1.90 -18.07
N TYR A 61 13.27 1.28 -17.03
CA TYR A 61 14.65 1.54 -16.60
C TYR A 61 15.68 1.16 -17.68
N ASN A 62 15.50 0.00 -18.33
CA ASN A 62 16.40 -0.49 -19.37
C ASN A 62 16.29 0.32 -20.68
N ASP A 63 15.07 0.66 -21.09
CA ASP A 63 14.81 1.35 -22.35
C ASP A 63 15.24 2.82 -22.30
N PHE A 64 15.09 3.46 -21.14
CA PHE A 64 15.47 4.85 -20.91
C PHE A 64 16.63 4.95 -19.92
N LYS A 65 17.85 5.03 -20.43
CA LYS A 65 19.08 5.31 -19.64
C LYS A 65 19.18 6.76 -19.12
N ALA A 66 18.05 7.44 -19.00
CA ALA A 66 17.95 8.78 -18.45
C ALA A 66 17.78 8.73 -16.92
N PRO A 67 18.22 9.74 -16.17
CA PRO A 67 18.10 9.76 -14.70
C PRO A 67 16.65 9.81 -14.21
N TYR A 68 15.71 10.18 -15.08
CA TYR A 68 14.27 10.17 -14.84
C TYR A 68 13.50 9.96 -16.15
N VAL A 69 12.31 9.39 -16.04
CA VAL A 69 11.42 9.08 -17.15
C VAL A 69 10.02 9.56 -16.84
N GLY A 70 9.39 10.24 -17.79
CA GLY A 70 8.00 10.65 -17.70
C GLY A 70 7.07 9.47 -17.91
N MET A 71 6.06 9.36 -17.06
CA MET A 71 4.93 8.46 -17.26
C MET A 71 3.62 9.21 -17.04
N TRP A 72 2.51 8.55 -17.36
CA TRP A 72 1.19 9.05 -17.06
C TRP A 72 0.42 8.05 -16.20
N GLN A 73 -0.10 8.53 -15.09
CA GLN A 73 -1.17 7.86 -14.36
C GLN A 73 -2.48 8.37 -14.94
N PHE A 74 -3.04 7.64 -15.91
CA PHE A 74 -4.14 8.11 -16.77
C PHE A 74 -3.75 9.40 -17.51
N TRP A 75 -4.27 10.56 -17.09
CA TRP A 75 -3.92 11.87 -17.67
C TRP A 75 -3.06 12.74 -16.76
N ARG A 76 -2.69 12.24 -15.57
CA ARG A 76 -1.76 12.94 -14.68
C ARG A 76 -0.31 12.58 -15.00
N PRO A 77 0.58 13.57 -15.20
CA PRO A 77 2.00 13.31 -15.35
C PRO A 77 2.58 12.81 -14.02
N ALA A 78 3.39 11.76 -14.09
CA ALA A 78 4.18 11.25 -12.97
C ALA A 78 5.61 10.97 -13.43
N LEU A 79 6.58 11.09 -12.54
CA LEU A 79 7.99 10.91 -12.84
C LEU A 79 8.49 9.61 -12.22
N VAL A 80 9.09 8.75 -13.04
CA VAL A 80 9.86 7.58 -12.59
C VAL A 80 11.30 8.01 -12.43
N VAL A 81 11.89 7.82 -11.24
CA VAL A 81 13.27 8.23 -10.94
C VAL A 81 14.19 7.02 -11.08
N ASN A 82 15.19 7.12 -11.96
CA ASN A 82 16.14 6.05 -12.26
C ASN A 82 17.55 6.34 -11.69
N SER A 83 17.81 7.54 -11.15
CA SER A 83 19.08 7.92 -10.51
C SER A 83 19.00 7.80 -8.98
N PRO A 84 19.92 7.06 -8.34
CA PRO A 84 20.03 6.98 -6.87
C PRO A 84 20.23 8.34 -6.21
N GLU A 85 20.94 9.28 -6.85
CA GLU A 85 21.21 10.62 -6.34
C GLU A 85 19.92 11.45 -6.25
N ILE A 86 19.10 11.40 -7.30
CA ILE A 86 17.80 12.08 -7.34
C ILE A 86 16.84 11.43 -6.34
N ALA A 87 16.81 10.09 -6.28
CA ALA A 87 15.99 9.36 -5.32
C ALA A 87 16.38 9.74 -3.89
N ARG A 88 17.67 9.77 -3.56
CA ARG A 88 18.17 10.19 -2.25
C ARG A 88 17.77 11.62 -1.92
N ARG A 89 17.84 12.54 -2.90
CA ARG A 89 17.43 13.92 -2.70
C ARG A 89 15.94 14.03 -2.39
N ILE A 90 15.09 13.41 -3.19
CA ILE A 90 13.62 13.38 -3.02
C ILE A 90 13.22 12.72 -1.70
N LEU A 91 13.84 11.59 -1.36
CA LEU A 91 13.45 10.77 -0.20
C LEU A 91 14.04 11.26 1.12
N VAL A 92 15.10 12.08 1.09
CA VAL A 92 15.80 12.54 2.30
C VAL A 92 15.83 14.05 2.43
N LYS A 93 16.38 14.77 1.44
CA LYS A 93 16.59 16.23 1.54
C LYS A 93 15.30 17.01 1.37
N ASP A 94 14.47 16.60 0.41
CA ASP A 94 13.26 17.31 0.01
C ASP A 94 12.00 16.51 0.42
N ALA A 95 12.13 15.59 1.39
CA ALA A 95 11.06 14.67 1.79
C ALA A 95 9.80 15.39 2.33
N ASP A 96 10.00 16.58 2.89
CA ASP A 96 8.96 17.51 3.33
C ASP A 96 8.14 18.07 2.17
N VAL A 97 8.67 18.08 0.94
CA VAL A 97 7.97 18.47 -0.29
C VAL A 97 7.22 17.28 -0.91
N PHE A 98 7.71 16.05 -0.74
CA PHE A 98 7.17 14.83 -1.39
C PHE A 98 6.42 13.89 -0.41
N ARG A 99 5.29 14.35 0.14
CA ARG A 99 4.57 13.66 1.25
C ARG A 99 3.57 12.55 0.88
N ASN A 100 3.41 12.16 -0.39
CA ASN A 100 2.36 11.22 -0.81
C ASN A 100 2.89 9.78 -1.03
N ARG A 101 2.40 8.77 -0.27
CA ARG A 101 2.74 7.34 -0.45
C ARG A 101 1.52 6.44 -0.17
N PHE A 102 1.21 5.47 -1.04
CA PHE A 102 0.11 4.50 -0.85
C PHE A 102 0.42 3.11 -1.45
N LEU A 103 0.04 2.04 -0.75
CA LEU A 103 -0.02 0.63 -1.22
C LEU A 103 -1.16 -0.09 -0.45
N SER A 104 -1.93 -0.98 -1.10
CA SER A 104 -2.90 -1.88 -0.42
C SER A 104 -2.87 -3.30 -1.02
N SER A 105 -3.37 -4.30 -0.27
CA SER A 105 -3.43 -5.73 -0.68
C SER A 105 -4.87 -6.29 -0.75
N GLY A 106 -5.05 -7.47 -1.36
CA GLY A 106 -6.36 -8.10 -1.68
C GLY A 106 -6.80 -9.23 -0.72
N LYS A 107 -8.04 -9.73 -0.87
CA LYS A 107 -8.81 -10.48 0.16
C LYS A 107 -8.84 -12.03 0.06
N SER A 108 -8.24 -12.69 -0.93
CA SER A 108 -8.46 -14.12 -1.19
C SER A 108 -7.23 -15.02 -0.94
N ASP A 109 -6.40 -14.68 0.04
CA ASP A 109 -5.10 -15.33 0.28
C ASP A 109 -5.01 -15.82 1.75
N PRO A 110 -4.52 -17.03 2.04
CA PRO A 110 -4.15 -17.47 3.40
C PRO A 110 -3.24 -16.48 4.14
N ILE A 111 -2.35 -15.77 3.43
CA ILE A 111 -1.57 -14.65 3.97
C ILE A 111 -2.49 -13.49 4.37
N GLY A 112 -3.61 -13.32 3.66
CA GLY A 112 -4.71 -12.42 4.03
C GLY A 112 -5.38 -12.77 5.36
N ALA A 113 -5.41 -14.04 5.77
CA ALA A 113 -5.94 -14.43 7.09
C ALA A 113 -4.99 -14.02 8.23
N LEU A 114 -3.68 -14.21 8.06
CA LEU A 114 -2.65 -13.65 8.95
C LEU A 114 -2.68 -12.11 8.93
N ASN A 115 -2.90 -11.50 7.78
CA ASN A 115 -3.14 -10.07 7.63
C ASN A 115 -4.32 -9.61 8.47
N LYS A 116 -5.42 -10.37 8.51
CA LYS A 116 -6.56 -10.02 9.37
C LYS A 116 -6.14 -9.91 10.84
N ILE A 117 -5.44 -10.90 11.38
CA ILE A 117 -5.01 -10.90 12.80
C ILE A 117 -4.05 -9.73 13.07
N CYS A 118 -3.05 -9.53 12.21
CA CYS A 118 -2.08 -8.44 12.38
C CYS A 118 -2.74 -7.06 12.20
N THR A 119 -3.74 -6.95 11.33
CA THR A 119 -4.54 -5.74 11.10
C THR A 119 -5.45 -5.45 12.29
N ASP A 120 -6.05 -6.48 12.90
CA ASP A 120 -6.87 -6.33 14.11
C ASP A 120 -6.00 -5.87 15.29
N PHE A 121 -4.82 -6.49 15.49
CA PHE A 121 -3.84 -6.06 16.50
C PHE A 121 -3.36 -4.62 16.28
N THR A 122 -2.96 -4.27 15.06
CA THR A 122 -2.47 -2.91 14.77
C THR A 122 -3.58 -1.86 14.81
N THR A 123 -4.84 -2.24 14.56
CA THR A 123 -6.02 -1.41 14.79
C THR A 123 -6.20 -1.10 16.29
N ASP A 124 -5.98 -2.07 17.17
CA ASP A 124 -6.05 -1.84 18.62
C ASP A 124 -4.88 -0.96 19.10
N VAL A 125 -3.66 -1.25 18.67
CA VAL A 125 -2.46 -0.45 19.02
C VAL A 125 -2.62 1.00 18.58
N ILE A 126 -3.07 1.25 17.34
CA ILE A 126 -3.27 2.64 16.86
C ILE A 126 -4.46 3.31 17.57
N GLY A 127 -5.53 2.57 17.86
CA GLY A 127 -6.67 3.06 18.63
C GLY A 127 -6.25 3.56 20.00
N GLU A 128 -5.47 2.77 20.72
CA GLU A 128 -5.02 3.08 22.08
C GLU A 128 -3.91 4.14 22.08
N SER A 129 -2.84 3.95 21.29
CA SER A 129 -1.67 4.83 21.33
C SER A 129 -1.89 6.19 20.65
N ALA A 130 -2.73 6.26 19.61
CA ALA A 130 -2.97 7.51 18.89
C ALA A 130 -4.21 8.24 19.39
N PHE A 131 -5.25 7.52 19.81
CA PHE A 131 -6.54 8.11 20.17
C PHE A 131 -6.95 7.86 21.62
N GLY A 132 -6.21 7.05 22.39
CA GLY A 132 -6.58 6.66 23.76
C GLY A 132 -7.88 5.86 23.83
N ILE A 133 -8.23 5.15 22.76
CA ILE A 133 -9.42 4.32 22.68
C ILE A 133 -8.98 2.87 22.83
N THR A 134 -9.32 2.26 23.95
CA THR A 134 -9.11 0.83 24.15
C THR A 134 -10.12 0.06 23.30
N SER A 135 -9.62 -0.77 22.40
CA SER A 135 -10.43 -1.70 21.61
C SER A 135 -9.84 -3.10 21.65
N ASN A 136 -10.72 -4.10 21.58
CA ASN A 136 -10.35 -5.52 21.59
C ASN A 136 -10.67 -6.17 20.23
N SER A 137 -10.28 -5.52 19.13
CA SER A 137 -10.49 -6.04 17.77
C SER A 137 -9.84 -7.41 17.59
N LEU A 138 -8.71 -7.66 18.24
CA LEU A 138 -8.01 -8.93 18.19
C LEU A 138 -8.81 -10.09 18.81
N ALA A 139 -9.52 -9.85 19.91
CA ALA A 139 -10.29 -10.88 20.63
C ALA A 139 -11.70 -11.07 20.04
N ASP A 140 -12.40 -9.96 19.81
CA ASP A 140 -13.82 -9.98 19.44
C ASP A 140 -14.02 -10.02 17.91
N GLY A 141 -12.97 -9.76 17.14
CA GLY A 141 -13.01 -9.72 15.67
C GLY A 141 -13.81 -8.56 15.07
N ASP A 142 -14.51 -7.78 15.90
CA ASP A 142 -15.30 -6.61 15.54
C ASP A 142 -15.24 -5.58 16.67
N SER A 143 -14.70 -4.40 16.37
CA SER A 143 -14.62 -3.27 17.28
C SER A 143 -15.04 -1.99 16.56
N ILE A 144 -15.35 -0.94 17.31
CA ILE A 144 -15.72 0.37 16.73
C ILE A 144 -14.58 0.88 15.81
N MET A 145 -13.32 0.76 16.27
CA MET A 145 -12.17 1.17 15.47
C MET A 145 -12.00 0.26 14.25
N ARG A 146 -12.22 -1.04 14.40
CA ARG A 146 -12.13 -2.00 13.28
C ARG A 146 -13.19 -1.79 12.21
N ARG A 147 -14.39 -1.38 12.59
CA ARG A 147 -15.45 -1.00 11.65
C ARG A 147 -15.00 0.19 10.81
N VAL A 148 -14.40 1.21 11.42
CA VAL A 148 -13.84 2.37 10.71
C VAL A 148 -12.75 1.95 9.73
N THR A 149 -11.79 1.12 10.16
CA THR A 149 -10.67 0.71 9.29
C THR A 149 -11.12 -0.21 8.15
N ARG A 150 -12.09 -1.10 8.39
CA ARG A 150 -12.67 -1.97 7.35
C ARG A 150 -13.39 -1.17 6.27
N GLU A 151 -14.15 -0.14 6.63
CA GLU A 151 -14.83 0.73 5.67
C GLU A 151 -13.85 1.59 4.86
N PHE A 152 -12.69 1.94 5.42
CA PHE A 152 -11.63 2.61 4.65
C PHE A 152 -11.08 1.72 3.54
N GLN A 153 -11.01 0.40 3.76
CA GLN A 153 -10.55 -0.60 2.80
C GLN A 153 -11.67 -1.14 1.90
N ALA A 154 -12.93 -0.78 2.15
CA ALA A 154 -14.06 -1.27 1.37
C ALA A 154 -14.04 -0.66 -0.03
N PHE A 155 -13.90 -1.53 -1.04
CA PHE A 155 -14.03 -1.14 -2.43
C PHE A 155 -15.48 -1.29 -2.88
N ASN A 156 -16.03 -0.23 -3.47
CA ASN A 156 -17.26 -0.27 -4.25
C ASN A 156 -17.10 0.62 -5.49
N LEU A 157 -17.95 0.46 -6.50
CA LEU A 157 -17.79 1.16 -7.77
C LEU A 157 -17.80 2.70 -7.61
N HIS A 158 -18.64 3.22 -6.71
CA HIS A 158 -18.69 4.65 -6.37
C HIS A 158 -17.40 5.13 -5.69
N ARG A 159 -16.79 4.31 -4.83
CA ARG A 159 -15.51 4.58 -4.16
C ARG A 159 -14.35 4.53 -5.15
N GLY A 160 -14.35 3.53 -6.04
CA GLY A 160 -13.43 3.46 -7.17
C GLY A 160 -13.51 4.72 -8.04
N LEU A 161 -14.73 5.18 -8.35
CA LEU A 161 -14.96 6.41 -9.12
C LEU A 161 -14.56 7.68 -8.33
N SER A 162 -14.80 7.72 -7.02
CA SER A 162 -14.41 8.83 -6.14
C SER A 162 -12.89 8.94 -6.03
N TRP A 163 -12.18 7.83 -5.82
CA TRP A 163 -10.71 7.83 -5.83
C TRP A 163 -10.19 8.17 -7.22
N SER A 164 -10.75 7.57 -8.26
CA SER A 164 -10.37 7.85 -9.65
C SER A 164 -10.56 9.32 -10.01
N SER A 165 -11.65 9.97 -9.59
CA SER A 165 -11.84 11.42 -9.83
C SER A 165 -10.84 12.26 -9.04
N ILE A 166 -10.60 11.96 -7.76
CA ILE A 166 -9.56 12.64 -6.95
C ILE A 166 -8.17 12.51 -7.58
N PHE A 167 -7.88 11.38 -8.24
CA PHE A 167 -6.59 11.13 -8.88
C PHE A 167 -6.52 11.48 -10.37
N PHE A 168 -7.63 11.61 -11.11
CA PHE A 168 -7.61 11.77 -12.58
C PHE A 168 -8.41 12.97 -13.10
N PHE A 169 -9.47 13.37 -12.40
CA PHE A 169 -10.38 14.46 -12.80
C PHE A 169 -10.77 15.30 -11.57
N PRO A 170 -9.84 16.11 -11.02
CA PRO A 170 -10.08 16.88 -9.81
C PRO A 170 -11.25 17.86 -9.95
N GLU A 171 -11.53 18.34 -11.17
CA GLU A 171 -12.68 19.21 -11.45
C GLU A 171 -14.03 18.51 -11.19
N LEU A 172 -14.08 17.18 -11.31
CA LEU A 172 -15.28 16.39 -10.95
C LEU A 172 -15.44 16.25 -9.44
N VAL A 173 -14.36 16.40 -8.67
CA VAL A 173 -14.41 16.34 -7.21
C VAL A 173 -15.23 17.51 -6.67
N ASP A 174 -15.07 18.70 -7.22
CA ASP A 174 -15.83 19.89 -6.81
C ASP A 174 -17.30 19.80 -7.19
N ILE A 175 -17.60 19.22 -8.37
CA ILE A 175 -18.96 19.06 -8.89
C ILE A 175 -19.73 17.99 -8.10
N PHE A 176 -19.16 16.80 -7.94
CA PHE A 176 -19.83 15.66 -7.33
C PHE A 176 -19.56 15.54 -5.82
N ARG A 177 -18.71 16.42 -5.26
CA ARG A 177 -18.26 16.40 -3.86
C ARG A 177 -17.78 15.03 -3.42
N PHE A 178 -16.98 14.40 -4.30
CA PHE A 178 -16.33 13.12 -4.02
C PHE A 178 -15.33 13.29 -2.88
N SER A 179 -15.27 12.28 -2.01
CA SER A 179 -14.46 12.34 -0.79
C SER A 179 -13.51 11.14 -0.73
N PHE A 180 -12.28 11.41 -0.29
CA PHE A 180 -11.25 10.38 -0.13
C PHE A 180 -11.68 9.34 0.91
N PHE A 181 -12.25 9.80 2.03
CA PHE A 181 -12.86 8.94 3.05
C PHE A 181 -14.38 8.86 2.87
N PRO A 182 -15.01 7.71 3.19
CA PRO A 182 -16.47 7.61 3.14
C PRO A 182 -17.10 8.57 4.15
N LYS A 183 -18.14 9.31 3.72
CA LYS A 183 -18.77 10.35 4.56
C LYS A 183 -19.35 9.77 5.84
N ASP A 184 -19.96 8.59 5.79
CA ASP A 184 -20.56 7.95 6.97
C ASP A 184 -19.51 7.43 7.95
N THR A 185 -18.41 6.87 7.45
CA THR A 185 -17.26 6.50 8.27
C THR A 185 -16.63 7.73 8.93
N MET A 186 -16.54 8.86 8.21
CA MET A 186 -16.07 10.12 8.78
C MET A 186 -17.02 10.68 9.84
N LYS A 187 -18.34 10.51 9.72
CA LYS A 187 -19.29 10.89 10.78
C LYS A 187 -19.05 10.08 12.05
N LEU A 188 -18.85 8.77 11.91
CA LEU A 188 -18.54 7.89 13.04
C LEU A 188 -17.21 8.29 13.70
N LEU A 189 -16.15 8.47 12.90
CA LEU A 189 -14.84 8.89 13.41
C LEU A 189 -14.89 10.26 14.09
N ARG A 190 -15.63 11.23 13.51
CA ARG A 190 -15.87 12.54 14.14
C ARG A 190 -16.60 12.42 15.47
N LYS A 191 -17.61 11.54 15.58
CA LYS A 191 -18.32 11.30 16.84
C LYS A 191 -17.39 10.76 17.90
N ILE A 192 -16.58 9.76 17.55
CA ILE A 192 -15.57 9.17 18.43
C ILE A 192 -14.58 10.25 18.90
N PHE A 193 -14.02 11.01 17.96
CA PHE A 193 -13.05 12.06 18.25
C PHE A 193 -13.62 13.10 19.22
N ARG A 194 -14.85 13.58 18.97
CA ARG A 194 -15.52 14.54 19.85
C ARG A 194 -15.73 13.98 21.26
N THR A 195 -16.20 12.75 21.39
CA THR A 195 -16.40 12.12 22.71
C THR A 195 -15.09 12.00 23.47
N VAL A 196 -14.00 11.61 22.82
CA VAL A 196 -12.69 11.50 23.48
C VAL A 196 -12.17 12.88 23.89
N VAL A 197 -12.32 13.91 23.04
CA VAL A 197 -11.92 15.29 23.37
C VAL A 197 -12.74 15.84 24.55
N GLU A 198 -14.05 15.60 24.57
CA GLU A 198 -14.95 15.99 25.66
C GLU A 198 -14.52 15.33 26.99
N GLN A 199 -14.23 14.03 26.98
CA GLN A 199 -13.74 13.30 28.16
C GLN A 199 -12.38 13.83 28.67
N ARG A 200 -11.58 14.45 27.81
CA ARG A 200 -10.26 15.00 28.15
C ARG A 200 -10.30 16.46 28.65
N GLY A 201 -11.49 17.06 28.69
CA GLY A 201 -11.71 18.43 29.17
C GLY A 201 -11.93 19.47 28.07
N GLY A 202 -12.30 19.04 26.86
CA GLY A 202 -12.69 19.92 25.76
C GLY A 202 -11.51 20.52 24.98
N TYR A 203 -11.83 21.32 23.96
CA TYR A 203 -10.83 21.91 23.04
C TYR A 203 -10.00 23.03 23.68
N ASP A 204 -10.48 23.64 24.77
CA ASP A 204 -9.89 24.84 25.35
C ASP A 204 -8.79 24.55 26.38
N LYS A 205 -8.70 23.32 26.89
CA LYS A 205 -7.70 22.94 27.89
C LYS A 205 -6.29 23.12 27.34
N ASP A 206 -5.40 23.66 28.18
CA ASP A 206 -4.01 23.89 27.82
C ASP A 206 -3.22 22.58 27.93
N ILE A 207 -2.77 22.04 26.80
CA ILE A 207 -2.04 20.78 26.72
C ILE A 207 -0.54 21.10 26.85
N LYS A 208 0.00 20.97 28.06
CA LYS A 208 1.43 21.22 28.33
C LYS A 208 2.32 20.18 27.65
N ASP A 209 1.99 18.89 27.84
CA ASP A 209 2.70 17.76 27.23
C ASP A 209 1.72 16.88 26.43
N ALA A 210 2.04 16.65 25.15
CA ALA A 210 1.26 15.75 24.31
C ALA A 210 1.61 14.30 24.67
N ARG A 211 0.66 13.60 25.30
CA ARG A 211 0.85 12.21 25.75
C ARG A 211 0.62 11.21 24.62
N ASP A 212 -0.21 11.58 23.66
CA ASP A 212 -0.55 10.78 22.49
C ASP A 212 -0.74 11.68 21.26
N LEU A 213 -0.98 11.05 20.10
CA LEU A 213 -1.20 11.78 18.86
C LEU A 213 -2.42 12.71 18.95
N LEU A 214 -3.48 12.31 19.64
CA LEU A 214 -4.66 13.14 19.80
C LEU A 214 -4.33 14.45 20.52
N ASP A 215 -3.59 14.38 21.62
CA ASP A 215 -3.10 15.56 22.35
C ASP A 215 -2.19 16.42 21.45
N ALA A 216 -1.35 15.79 20.60
CA ALA A 216 -0.51 16.49 19.63
C ALA A 216 -1.33 17.20 18.52
N LEU A 217 -2.37 16.55 17.98
CA LEU A 217 -3.27 17.12 16.98
C LEU A 217 -4.11 18.27 17.55
N LEU A 218 -4.54 18.17 18.81
CA LEU A 218 -5.23 19.26 19.50
C LEU A 218 -4.33 20.47 19.72
N LYS A 219 -3.04 20.25 20.04
CA LYS A 219 -2.04 21.32 20.13
C LYS A 219 -1.79 21.99 18.78
N ILE A 220 -1.59 21.21 17.72
CA ILE A 220 -1.38 21.73 16.35
C ILE A 220 -2.59 22.56 15.89
N LYS A 221 -3.82 22.19 16.26
CA LYS A 221 -5.02 22.97 15.92
C LYS A 221 -4.98 24.40 16.46
N LYS A 222 -4.57 24.57 17.72
CA LYS A 222 -4.43 25.90 18.34
C LYS A 222 -3.41 26.76 17.59
N GLU A 223 -2.44 26.14 16.92
CA GLU A 223 -1.33 26.81 16.24
C GLU A 223 -1.54 26.99 14.72
N ALA A 224 -2.36 26.16 14.04
CA ALA A 224 -2.38 26.06 12.57
C ALA A 224 -3.76 25.97 11.87
N ASP A 225 -4.90 26.15 12.57
CA ASP A 225 -6.26 26.19 11.98
C ASP A 225 -6.59 25.07 10.96
N MET A 226 -6.18 23.83 11.28
CA MET A 226 -6.39 22.65 10.45
C MET A 226 -7.50 21.73 10.99
N GLU A 227 -8.15 20.99 10.09
CA GLU A 227 -9.23 20.06 10.43
C GLU A 227 -8.66 18.74 11.00
N ASN A 228 -8.67 18.62 12.34
CA ASN A 228 -8.06 17.52 13.10
C ASN A 228 -8.55 16.13 12.68
N GLU A 229 -9.82 16.01 12.30
CA GLU A 229 -10.44 14.72 12.04
C GLU A 229 -9.97 14.09 10.73
N ALA A 230 -9.62 14.90 9.74
CA ALA A 230 -9.06 14.41 8.47
C ALA A 230 -7.64 13.88 8.66
N GLN A 231 -6.81 14.56 9.47
CA GLN A 231 -5.46 14.09 9.78
C GLN A 231 -5.47 12.84 10.66
N ALA A 232 -6.36 12.80 11.65
CA ALA A 232 -6.62 11.59 12.44
C ALA A 232 -6.99 10.41 11.54
N ALA A 233 -7.86 10.62 10.54
CA ALA A 233 -8.24 9.58 9.58
C ALA A 233 -7.05 9.08 8.73
N VAL A 234 -6.18 9.99 8.28
CA VAL A 234 -4.96 9.63 7.52
C VAL A 234 -3.98 8.85 8.41
N PHE A 235 -3.78 9.26 9.66
CA PHE A 235 -2.90 8.57 10.59
C PHE A 235 -3.42 7.16 10.92
N LEU A 236 -4.72 7.05 11.17
CA LEU A 236 -5.38 5.76 11.36
C LEU A 236 -5.12 4.88 10.15
N LEU A 237 -5.41 5.35 8.93
CA LEU A 237 -5.20 4.62 7.68
C LEU A 237 -3.75 4.15 7.50
N GLY A 238 -2.78 5.02 7.78
CA GLY A 238 -1.36 4.68 7.66
C GLY A 238 -0.88 3.67 8.70
N GLY A 239 -1.42 3.75 9.92
CA GLY A 239 -0.95 2.96 11.07
C GLY A 239 -1.37 1.50 11.04
N PHE A 240 -2.62 1.21 10.68
CA PHE A 240 -3.17 -0.14 10.81
C PHE A 240 -2.76 -1.07 9.64
N ASP A 241 -2.92 -0.66 8.38
CA ASP A 241 -2.76 -1.58 7.24
C ASP A 241 -1.28 -1.87 6.93
N THR A 242 -0.44 -0.83 6.97
CA THR A 242 0.97 -0.97 6.58
C THR A 242 1.76 -1.78 7.61
N SER A 243 1.52 -1.53 8.90
CA SER A 243 2.13 -2.27 10.00
C SER A 243 1.57 -3.69 10.07
N GLY A 244 0.26 -3.86 9.87
CA GLY A 244 -0.38 -5.16 9.80
C GLY A 244 0.25 -6.04 8.73
N ALA A 245 0.39 -5.52 7.51
CA ALA A 245 1.07 -6.22 6.43
C ALA A 245 2.53 -6.57 6.76
N ALA A 246 3.31 -5.63 7.32
CA ALA A 246 4.70 -5.90 7.69
C ALA A 246 4.83 -7.03 8.72
N LEU A 247 3.97 -7.05 9.75
CA LEU A 247 3.94 -8.10 10.77
C LEU A 247 3.55 -9.45 10.18
N THR A 248 2.53 -9.48 9.33
CA THR A 248 2.07 -10.69 8.66
C THR A 248 3.17 -11.37 7.87
N TRP A 249 3.87 -10.61 7.05
CA TRP A 249 5.01 -11.15 6.31
C TRP A 249 6.08 -11.62 7.29
N THR A 250 6.35 -10.85 8.37
CA THR A 250 7.42 -11.16 9.34
C THR A 250 7.19 -12.52 9.95
N MET A 251 5.95 -12.78 10.37
CA MET A 251 5.54 -14.07 10.88
C MET A 251 5.66 -15.18 9.82
N TYR A 252 5.27 -14.92 8.58
CA TYR A 252 5.37 -15.89 7.49
C TYR A 252 6.82 -16.34 7.22
N GLU A 253 7.77 -15.42 7.06
CA GLU A 253 9.17 -15.81 6.77
C GLU A 253 9.85 -16.45 7.98
N LEU A 254 9.53 -16.02 9.20
CA LEU A 254 10.05 -16.68 10.39
C LEU A 254 9.56 -18.12 10.47
N ALA A 255 8.26 -18.36 10.22
CA ALA A 255 7.69 -19.70 10.17
C ALA A 255 8.31 -20.56 9.06
N TRP A 256 8.66 -19.96 7.92
CA TRP A 256 9.32 -20.65 6.81
C TRP A 256 10.81 -20.92 7.06
N ASN A 257 11.48 -20.11 7.89
CA ASN A 257 12.91 -20.21 8.17
C ASN A 257 13.20 -20.45 9.67
N PRO A 258 13.05 -21.69 10.17
CA PRO A 258 13.20 -22.02 11.59
C PRO A 258 14.52 -21.57 12.21
N ARG A 259 15.61 -21.59 11.44
CA ARG A 259 16.93 -21.13 11.90
C ARG A 259 16.93 -19.67 12.34
N TYR A 260 16.27 -18.79 11.58
CA TYR A 260 16.19 -17.36 11.92
C TYR A 260 15.19 -17.11 13.04
N GLN A 261 14.11 -17.88 13.07
CA GLN A 261 13.14 -17.85 14.16
C GLN A 261 13.76 -18.26 15.49
N GLU A 262 14.51 -19.36 15.54
CA GLU A 262 15.15 -19.86 16.76
C GLU A 262 16.16 -18.85 17.29
N ARG A 263 17.01 -18.31 16.42
CA ARG A 263 17.96 -17.26 16.81
C ARG A 263 17.26 -16.03 17.39
N LEU A 264 16.19 -15.56 16.74
CA LEU A 264 15.43 -14.41 17.23
C LEU A 264 14.76 -14.73 18.57
N TYR A 265 14.25 -15.94 18.73
CA TYR A 265 13.63 -16.41 19.97
C TYR A 265 14.64 -16.46 21.12
N GLU A 266 15.84 -16.99 20.89
CA GLU A 266 16.94 -17.00 21.86
C GLU A 266 17.36 -15.59 22.28
N ASP A 267 17.51 -14.67 21.32
CA ASP A 267 17.84 -13.26 21.59
C ASP A 267 16.77 -12.60 22.48
N ILE A 268 15.49 -12.82 22.19
CA ILE A 268 14.38 -12.29 23.00
C ILE A 268 14.36 -12.93 24.40
N LEU A 269 14.61 -14.23 24.52
CA LEU A 269 14.68 -14.91 25.81
C LEU A 269 15.86 -14.42 26.67
N ASN A 270 17.03 -14.23 26.06
CA ASN A 270 18.21 -13.69 26.73
C ASN A 270 17.93 -12.27 27.24
N LEU A 271 17.29 -11.43 26.42
CA LEU A 271 16.88 -10.10 26.82
C LEU A 271 15.85 -10.15 27.96
N LYS A 272 14.83 -11.00 27.87
CA LYS A 272 13.82 -11.17 28.93
C LYS A 272 14.47 -11.57 30.27
N ARG A 273 15.48 -12.45 30.22
CA ARG A 273 16.29 -12.82 31.40
C ARG A 273 17.09 -11.62 31.95
N LYS A 274 17.63 -10.77 31.09
CA LYS A 274 18.40 -9.56 31.46
C LYS A 274 17.52 -8.48 32.11
N ILE A 275 16.32 -8.25 31.59
CA ILE A 275 15.41 -7.20 32.08
C ILE A 275 14.59 -7.63 33.30
N GLY A 276 14.44 -8.93 33.55
CA GLY A 276 13.70 -9.47 34.69
C GLY A 276 12.23 -9.06 34.67
N ASN A 277 11.78 -8.38 35.73
CA ASN A 277 10.41 -7.84 35.84
C ASN A 277 10.22 -6.49 35.14
N ARG A 278 11.28 -5.90 34.59
CA ARG A 278 11.17 -4.63 33.87
C ARG A 278 10.43 -4.90 32.55
N GLY A 279 9.40 -4.10 32.26
CA GLY A 279 8.63 -4.20 31.02
C GLY A 279 9.48 -3.85 29.79
N PHE A 280 8.97 -4.18 28.60
CA PHE A 280 9.59 -3.77 27.34
C PHE A 280 9.33 -2.28 27.10
N ASP A 281 10.32 -1.45 27.43
CA ASP A 281 10.32 -0.02 27.08
C ASP A 281 11.11 0.22 25.77
N SER A 282 11.06 1.46 25.26
CA SER A 282 11.73 1.81 24.00
C SER A 282 13.24 1.57 24.03
N THR A 283 13.89 1.70 25.19
CA THR A 283 15.33 1.48 25.34
C THR A 283 15.68 0.00 25.31
N VAL A 284 14.84 -0.84 25.90
CA VAL A 284 14.98 -2.30 25.87
C VAL A 284 14.78 -2.84 24.45
N LEU A 285 13.82 -2.29 23.70
CA LEU A 285 13.53 -2.74 22.33
C LEU A 285 14.66 -2.43 21.33
N THR A 286 15.43 -1.36 21.55
CA THR A 286 16.58 -1.05 20.68
C THR A 286 17.77 -1.98 20.91
N GLU A 287 17.82 -2.71 22.04
CA GLU A 287 18.87 -3.70 22.31
C GLU A 287 18.72 -4.98 21.46
N ILE A 288 17.54 -5.24 20.88
CA ILE A 288 17.30 -6.42 20.03
C ILE A 288 17.74 -6.13 18.59
N GLY A 289 19.05 -5.95 18.38
CA GLY A 289 19.60 -5.62 17.06
C GLY A 289 19.22 -6.63 15.96
N TYR A 290 19.08 -7.92 16.31
CA TYR A 290 18.67 -8.94 15.35
C TYR A 290 17.20 -8.83 14.93
N LEU A 291 16.30 -8.36 15.80
CA LEU A 291 14.90 -8.11 15.46
C LEU A 291 14.79 -7.02 14.38
N ASP A 292 15.59 -5.96 14.51
CA ASP A 292 15.67 -4.91 13.50
C ASP A 292 16.22 -5.46 12.16
N CYS A 293 17.21 -6.35 12.20
CA CYS A 293 17.68 -7.06 10.99
C CYS A 293 16.60 -7.92 10.34
N VAL A 294 15.77 -8.63 11.12
CA VAL A 294 14.68 -9.46 10.60
C VAL A 294 13.60 -8.58 9.95
N ILE A 295 13.16 -7.52 10.63
CA ILE A 295 12.13 -6.60 10.12
C ILE A 295 12.62 -5.88 8.85
N LYS A 296 13.87 -5.39 8.85
CA LYS A 296 14.46 -4.71 7.69
C LYS A 296 14.73 -5.68 6.55
N GLY A 297 15.40 -6.80 6.83
CA GLY A 297 15.75 -7.84 5.87
C GLY A 297 14.53 -8.36 5.11
N MET A 298 13.41 -8.51 5.81
CA MET A 298 12.13 -8.85 5.19
C MET A 298 11.60 -7.79 4.24
N ARG A 299 11.58 -6.52 4.64
CA ARG A 299 11.07 -5.43 3.78
C ARG A 299 11.83 -5.39 2.45
N PHE A 300 13.11 -5.76 2.46
CA PHE A 300 13.92 -5.97 1.26
C PHE A 300 13.62 -7.30 0.56
N ALA A 301 13.52 -8.42 1.29
CA ALA A 301 13.22 -9.75 0.73
C ALA A 301 11.87 -9.80 0.00
N PHE A 302 10.84 -9.07 0.45
CA PHE A 302 9.57 -8.94 -0.25
C PHE A 302 9.70 -8.27 -1.63
N GLN A 303 10.58 -7.27 -1.74
CA GLN A 303 10.93 -6.65 -3.02
C GLN A 303 11.75 -7.62 -3.88
N THR A 304 12.69 -8.33 -3.27
CA THR A 304 13.59 -9.28 -3.95
C THR A 304 12.85 -10.52 -4.45
N LEU A 305 11.91 -11.10 -3.70
CA LEU A 305 11.16 -12.31 -4.09
C LEU A 305 10.21 -12.02 -5.26
N ARG A 306 9.56 -10.85 -5.25
CA ARG A 306 8.76 -10.38 -6.40
C ARG A 306 9.63 -10.18 -7.65
N GLN A 307 10.85 -9.66 -7.48
CA GLN A 307 11.82 -9.54 -8.56
C GLN A 307 12.37 -10.91 -9.02
N ALA A 308 12.59 -11.86 -8.11
CA ALA A 308 13.12 -13.18 -8.41
C ALA A 308 12.10 -14.09 -9.12
N LEU A 309 10.84 -14.09 -8.69
CA LEU A 309 9.74 -14.78 -9.39
C LEU A 309 9.55 -14.20 -10.80
N ALA A 310 9.63 -12.87 -10.93
CA ALA A 310 9.62 -12.22 -12.23
C ALA A 310 10.84 -12.62 -13.08
N GLU A 311 12.05 -12.70 -12.51
CA GLU A 311 13.24 -13.18 -13.22
C GLU A 311 13.10 -14.63 -13.72
N VAL A 312 12.60 -15.54 -12.89
CA VAL A 312 12.46 -16.96 -13.27
C VAL A 312 11.46 -17.09 -14.43
N LEU A 313 10.32 -16.41 -14.36
CA LEU A 313 9.30 -16.44 -15.42
C LEU A 313 9.77 -15.77 -16.73
N LEU A 314 10.64 -14.76 -16.63
CA LEU A 314 11.18 -14.05 -17.79
C LEU A 314 12.36 -14.79 -18.44
N LYS A 315 13.24 -15.40 -17.64
CA LYS A 315 14.46 -16.07 -18.14
C LYS A 315 14.25 -17.54 -18.48
N TYR A 316 13.22 -18.19 -17.95
CA TYR A 316 12.96 -19.59 -18.18
C TYR A 316 11.57 -19.83 -18.78
N GLU A 317 11.49 -20.76 -19.71
CA GLU A 317 10.26 -21.36 -20.19
C GLU A 317 10.01 -22.64 -19.38
N ILE A 318 8.81 -22.77 -18.82
CA ILE A 318 8.42 -23.95 -18.04
C ILE A 318 7.89 -24.98 -19.04
N LYS A 319 8.68 -26.00 -19.35
CA LYS A 319 8.28 -27.11 -20.21
C LYS A 319 7.90 -28.31 -19.38
N VAL A 320 6.77 -28.92 -19.73
CA VAL A 320 6.33 -30.18 -19.14
C VAL A 320 7.32 -31.27 -19.56
N ILE A 321 7.72 -32.15 -18.63
CA ILE A 321 8.57 -33.30 -18.98
C ILE A 321 7.72 -34.26 -19.82
N PRO A 322 8.17 -34.70 -21.01
CA PRO A 322 7.49 -35.73 -21.78
C PRO A 322 7.24 -36.96 -20.88
N ASP A 323 6.06 -37.56 -20.96
CA ASP A 323 5.60 -38.69 -20.14
C ASP A 323 5.18 -38.39 -18.69
N THR A 324 5.03 -37.13 -18.31
CA THR A 324 4.35 -36.76 -17.05
C THR A 324 2.84 -36.58 -17.24
N PRO A 325 2.00 -37.07 -16.30
CA PRO A 325 0.54 -36.96 -16.42
C PRO A 325 0.10 -35.51 -16.44
N LYS A 326 -0.87 -35.18 -17.30
CA LYS A 326 -1.36 -33.80 -17.42
C LYS A 326 -2.09 -33.37 -16.15
N PRO A 327 -2.17 -32.06 -15.84
CA PRO A 327 -2.90 -31.59 -14.67
C PRO A 327 -4.37 -32.05 -14.61
N SER A 328 -4.98 -32.30 -15.77
CA SER A 328 -6.36 -32.83 -15.89
C SER A 328 -6.49 -34.34 -15.61
N GLU A 329 -5.37 -35.06 -15.58
CA GLU A 329 -5.31 -36.53 -15.45
C GLU A 329 -4.87 -36.96 -14.04
N ILE A 330 -4.48 -36.01 -13.18
CA ILE A 330 -4.04 -36.29 -11.80
C ILE A 330 -5.18 -36.01 -10.84
N GLU A 331 -5.56 -37.00 -10.03
CA GLU A 331 -6.53 -36.79 -8.96
C GLU A 331 -5.94 -35.84 -7.91
N ILE A 332 -6.77 -34.93 -7.41
CA ILE A 332 -6.36 -34.01 -6.35
C ILE A 332 -6.37 -34.76 -5.02
N GLU A 333 -5.32 -34.58 -4.21
CA GLU A 333 -5.15 -35.25 -2.91
C GLU A 333 -6.32 -34.89 -1.98
N LYS A 334 -7.18 -35.88 -1.70
CA LYS A 334 -8.47 -35.66 -1.04
C LYS A 334 -8.33 -35.39 0.47
N ASN A 335 -7.16 -35.71 1.04
CA ASN A 335 -6.87 -35.58 2.47
C ASN A 335 -5.81 -34.50 2.78
N GLY A 336 -5.37 -33.74 1.78
CA GLY A 336 -4.37 -32.68 1.93
C GLY A 336 -4.98 -31.35 2.40
N MET A 337 -4.25 -30.60 3.22
CA MET A 337 -4.67 -29.26 3.69
C MET A 337 -4.74 -28.23 2.54
N PHE A 338 -4.09 -28.52 1.41
CA PHE A 338 -4.14 -27.75 0.16
C PHE A 338 -4.50 -28.67 -1.01
N TYR A 339 -5.20 -28.12 -2.01
CA TYR A 339 -5.43 -28.82 -3.27
C TYR A 339 -4.11 -29.02 -4.01
N MET A 340 -3.47 -30.17 -3.78
CA MET A 340 -2.24 -30.58 -4.42
C MET A 340 -2.48 -31.80 -5.30
N PRO A 341 -1.83 -31.91 -6.46
CA PRO A 341 -1.87 -33.12 -7.27
C PRO A 341 -1.35 -34.31 -6.44
N SER A 342 -2.08 -35.43 -6.42
CA SER A 342 -1.66 -36.65 -5.70
C SER A 342 -0.42 -37.31 -6.29
N GLY A 343 -0.05 -36.97 -7.54
CA GLY A 343 1.14 -37.47 -8.24
C GLY A 343 2.27 -36.44 -8.36
N LYS A 344 3.50 -36.91 -8.57
CA LYS A 344 4.67 -36.05 -8.85
C LYS A 344 4.51 -35.38 -10.22
N MET A 345 4.24 -34.08 -10.20
CA MET A 345 4.43 -33.22 -11.37
C MET A 345 5.85 -32.68 -11.37
N SER A 346 6.53 -32.78 -12.51
CA SER A 346 7.87 -32.22 -12.68
C SER A 346 7.89 -31.41 -13.97
N VAL A 347 8.61 -30.30 -13.95
CA VAL A 347 8.75 -29.38 -15.08
C VAL A 347 10.23 -29.06 -15.28
N HIS A 348 10.64 -28.92 -16.54
CA HIS A 348 11.94 -28.38 -16.89
C HIS A 348 11.86 -26.85 -16.97
N PHE A 349 12.76 -26.19 -16.27
CA PHE A 349 13.04 -24.76 -16.49
C PHE A 349 14.08 -24.67 -17.61
N VAL A 350 13.62 -24.46 -18.83
CA VAL A 350 14.52 -24.29 -19.98
C VAL A 350 14.81 -22.81 -20.12
N LYS A 351 16.10 -22.42 -20.04
CA LYS A 351 16.48 -21.02 -20.22
C LYS A 351 16.02 -20.56 -21.61
N ARG A 352 15.31 -19.43 -21.68
CA ARG A 352 14.88 -18.86 -22.96
C ARG A 352 16.12 -18.38 -23.72
N ASP A 353 16.23 -18.71 -25.00
CA ASP A 353 17.39 -18.36 -25.84
C ASP A 353 17.51 -16.86 -26.15
N ASN A 354 16.54 -16.05 -25.73
CA ASN A 354 16.64 -14.61 -25.86
C ASN A 354 17.63 -14.07 -24.83
N GLU A 355 18.78 -13.59 -25.31
CA GLU A 355 19.63 -12.67 -24.58
C GLU A 355 18.80 -11.46 -24.16
N PHE A 356 18.29 -11.48 -22.94
CA PHE A 356 17.90 -10.25 -22.27
C PHE A 356 19.22 -9.50 -22.00
N VAL A 357 19.57 -8.63 -22.95
CA VAL A 357 20.74 -7.76 -22.92
C VAL A 357 20.79 -7.06 -21.56
N SER A 358 21.95 -7.23 -20.90
CA SER A 358 22.29 -6.84 -19.53
C SER A 358 22.00 -5.39 -19.19
#